data_AF-A0A3M1Y357-F1
#
_entry.id   AF-A0A3M1Y357-F1
#
_cell.length_a   1.000
_cell.length_b   1.000
_cell.length_c   1.000
_cell.angle_alpha   90.00
_cell.angle_beta   90.00
_cell.angle_gamma   90.00
#
_symmetry.space_group_name_H-M   'P 1'
#
loop_
_entity.id
_entity.type
_entity.pdbx_description
1 polymer ?
#
loop_
_entity_poly.entity_id
_entity_poly.type
_entity_poly.pdbx_seq_one_letter_code
_entity_poly.pdbx_strand_id
1 'polypeptide(L)'
;MIRRYLALSLPMLLTLGVYGYALRLPYFLDDGPHFQILAQINGLQHWGDFAPFPFYRPVAFTIWKLFEGVGYPVYALHALNVFCFGVAGVLVAQITRQFYGVLAGL
;
A
#
# COMPACT_ATOMS: atom_id res chain seq x y z
N MET A 1 6.58 22.56 -18.78
CA MET A 1 6.49 22.03 -17.40
C MET A 1 5.38 21.00 -17.22
N ILE A 2 4.14 21.29 -17.60
CA ILE A 2 2.98 20.38 -17.47
C ILE A 2 3.20 18.96 -18.03
N ARG A 3 3.76 18.82 -19.23
CA ARG A 3 4.01 17.50 -19.85
C ARG A 3 4.94 16.60 -19.01
N ARG A 4 5.91 17.20 -18.31
CA ARG A 4 6.85 16.47 -17.44
C ARG A 4 6.12 15.94 -16.20
N TYR A 5 5.31 16.76 -15.55
CA TYR A 5 4.54 16.33 -14.39
C TYR A 5 3.52 15.25 -14.75
N LEU A 6 2.85 15.39 -15.89
CA LEU A 6 1.94 14.35 -16.41
C LEU A 6 2.64 13.02 -16.66
N ALA A 7 3.83 13.03 -17.25
CA ALA A 7 4.62 11.81 -17.45
C ALA A 7 5.08 11.19 -16.13
N LEU A 8 5.41 12.01 -15.13
CA LEU A 8 5.82 11.55 -13.79
C LEU A 8 4.64 11.00 -12.99
N SER A 9 3.43 11.55 -13.16
CA SER A 9 2.21 11.08 -12.50
C SER A 9 1.50 9.95 -13.24
N LEU A 10 1.94 9.59 -14.44
CA LEU A 10 1.27 8.59 -15.27
C LEU A 10 1.06 7.25 -14.55
N PRO A 11 2.04 6.67 -13.82
CA PRO A 11 1.81 5.43 -13.09
C PRO A 11 0.67 5.54 -12.07
N MET A 12 0.56 6.65 -11.35
CA MET A 12 -0.53 6.90 -10.40
C MET A 12 -1.90 6.95 -11.11
N LEU A 13 -1.98 7.63 -12.26
CA LEU A 13 -3.21 7.71 -13.05
C LEU A 13 -3.60 6.34 -13.62
N LEU A 14 -2.63 5.55 -14.09
CA LEU A 14 -2.86 4.19 -14.56
C LEU A 14 -3.32 3.28 -13.43
N THR A 15 -2.71 3.36 -12.25
CA THR A 15 -3.15 2.60 -11.08
C THR A 15 -4.60 2.91 -10.73
N LEU A 16 -5.00 4.19 -10.72
CA LEU A 16 -6.39 4.56 -10.49
C LEU A 16 -7.33 4.03 -11.60
N GLY A 17 -6.91 4.11 -12.86
CA GLY A 17 -7.71 3.61 -13.98
C GLY A 17 -7.91 2.09 -13.97
N VAL A 18 -6.87 1.33 -13.60
CA VAL A 18 -6.88 -0.14 -13.61
C VAL A 18 -7.46 -0.72 -12.31
N TYR A 19 -7.09 -0.14 -11.16
CA TYR A 19 -7.42 -0.69 -9.83
C TYR A 19 -8.46 0.14 -9.07
N GLY A 20 -8.93 1.27 -9.60
CA GLY A 20 -9.92 2.12 -8.92
C GLY A 20 -11.25 1.41 -8.64
N TYR A 21 -11.60 0.36 -9.39
CA TYR A 21 -12.77 -0.46 -9.11
C TYR A 21 -12.68 -1.16 -7.75
N ALA A 22 -11.47 -1.42 -7.24
CA ALA A 22 -11.24 -2.05 -5.94
C ALA A 22 -11.84 -1.24 -4.79
N LEU A 23 -11.96 0.09 -4.94
CA LEU A 23 -12.59 0.97 -3.94
C LEU A 23 -14.06 0.62 -3.64
N ARG A 24 -14.71 -0.15 -4.51
CA ARG A 24 -16.12 -0.57 -4.38
C ARG A 24 -16.27 -2.05 -4.00
N LEU A 25 -15.17 -2.79 -3.95
CA LEU A 25 -15.20 -4.18 -3.53
C LEU A 25 -15.46 -4.28 -2.03
N PRO A 26 -16.05 -5.40 -1.56
CA PRO A 26 -16.02 -5.75 -0.14
C PRO A 26 -14.58 -6.03 0.30
N TYR A 27 -14.38 -6.28 1.60
CA TYR A 27 -13.10 -6.73 2.15
C TYR A 27 -12.48 -7.87 1.33
N PHE A 28 -11.15 -7.85 1.22
CA PHE A 28 -10.39 -8.95 0.66
C PHE A 28 -10.44 -10.17 1.59
N LEU A 29 -10.17 -11.33 1.01
CA LEU A 29 -10.29 -12.62 1.70
C LEU A 29 -9.46 -12.69 3.00
N ASP A 30 -8.29 -12.03 2.98
CA ASP A 30 -7.33 -12.03 4.06
C ASP A 30 -7.57 -10.94 5.11
N ASP A 31 -8.40 -9.93 4.84
CA ASP A 31 -8.66 -8.83 5.77
C ASP A 31 -9.22 -9.32 7.12
N GLY A 32 -10.19 -10.24 7.09
CA GLY A 32 -10.86 -10.77 8.28
C GLY A 32 -9.87 -11.40 9.29
N PRO A 33 -9.07 -12.40 8.87
CA PRO A 33 -8.02 -12.97 9.70
C PRO A 33 -7.04 -11.92 10.25
N HIS A 34 -6.63 -10.94 9.44
CA HIS A 34 -5.72 -9.89 9.89
C HIS A 34 -6.35 -8.98 10.96
N PHE A 35 -7.63 -8.62 10.84
CA PHE A 35 -8.32 -7.82 11.84
C PHE A 35 -8.52 -8.58 13.15
N GLN A 36 -8.82 -9.88 13.09
CA GLN A 36 -8.91 -10.73 14.28
C GLN A 36 -7.57 -10.81 15.02
N ILE A 37 -6.48 -10.93 14.28
CA ILE A 37 -5.14 -10.89 14.84
C ILE A 37 -4.86 -9.52 15.47
N LEU A 38 -5.13 -8.42 14.75
CA LEU A 38 -4.91 -7.08 15.27
C LEU A 38 -5.69 -6.84 16.56
N ALA A 39 -6.93 -7.30 16.66
CA ALA A 39 -7.75 -7.17 17.87
C ALA A 39 -7.14 -7.86 19.11
N GLN A 40 -6.22 -8.81 18.93
CA GLN A 40 -5.51 -9.50 20.02
C GLN A 40 -4.19 -8.82 20.41
N ILE A 41 -3.72 -7.88 19.59
CA ILE A 41 -2.43 -7.21 19.75
C ILE A 41 -2.65 -5.88 20.47
N ASN A 42 -1.94 -5.66 21.58
CA ASN A 42 -1.98 -4.41 22.32
C ASN A 42 -0.73 -3.56 22.05
N GLY A 43 -0.92 -2.25 21.84
CA GLY A 43 0.17 -1.30 21.65
C GLY A 43 1.07 -1.64 20.46
N LEU A 44 2.36 -1.88 20.71
CA LEU A 44 3.38 -2.20 19.70
C LEU A 44 3.83 -3.67 19.73
N GLN A 45 3.02 -4.58 20.28
CA GLN A 45 3.36 -6.01 20.37
C GLN A 45 3.66 -6.63 18.98
N HIS A 46 3.07 -6.10 17.91
CA HIS A 46 3.35 -6.46 16.51
C HIS A 46 4.71 -5.96 15.98
N TRP A 47 5.58 -5.39 16.82
CA TRP A 47 6.98 -5.15 16.45
C TRP A 47 7.92 -6.20 17.06
N GLY A 48 7.42 -7.05 17.94
CA GLY A 48 8.15 -8.20 18.48
C GLY A 48 7.70 -9.51 17.82
N ASP A 49 7.83 -10.61 18.57
CA ASP A 49 7.34 -11.91 18.11
C ASP A 49 5.84 -12.03 18.31
N PHE A 50 5.13 -12.32 17.22
CA PHE A 50 3.72 -12.70 17.25
C PHE A 50 3.59 -14.14 16.76
N ALA A 51 3.78 -15.08 17.68
CA ALA A 51 3.82 -16.52 17.42
C ALA A 51 2.62 -17.08 16.61
N PRO A 52 1.38 -16.59 16.79
CA PRO A 52 0.24 -17.11 16.03
C PRO A 52 0.29 -16.80 14.52
N PHE A 53 1.05 -15.78 14.10
CA PHE A 53 1.11 -15.38 12.70
C PHE A 53 2.50 -14.86 12.32
N PRO A 54 3.48 -15.76 12.08
CA PRO A 54 4.89 -15.39 11.92
C PRO A 54 5.20 -14.69 10.59
N PHE A 55 4.31 -14.74 9.59
CA PHE A 55 4.54 -14.18 8.26
C PHE A 55 4.02 -12.75 8.08
N TYR A 56 3.62 -12.10 9.16
CA TYR A 56 3.09 -10.75 9.14
C TYR A 56 4.15 -9.69 8.81
N ARG A 57 3.71 -8.46 8.55
CA ARG A 57 4.58 -7.30 8.34
C ARG A 57 4.28 -6.24 9.40
N PRO A 58 5.21 -5.98 10.35
CA PRO A 58 5.02 -5.01 11.43
C PRO A 58 4.55 -3.63 10.96
N VAL A 59 5.10 -3.15 9.85
CA VAL A 59 4.73 -1.84 9.28
C VAL A 59 3.28 -1.81 8.80
N ALA A 60 2.83 -2.84 8.07
CA ALA A 60 1.44 -2.90 7.59
C ALA A 60 0.46 -2.95 8.76
N PHE A 61 0.78 -3.76 9.78
CA PHE A 61 -0.03 -3.87 10.99
C PHE A 61 -0.09 -2.56 11.77
N THR A 62 1.02 -1.82 11.85
CA THR A 62 1.04 -0.48 12.48
C THR A 62 0.06 0.45 11.79
N ILE A 63 0.05 0.47 10.45
CA ILE A 63 -0.86 1.32 9.67
C ILE A 63 -2.32 0.89 9.88
N TRP A 64 -2.61 -0.41 9.82
CA TRP A 64 -3.95 -0.92 10.06
C TRP A 64 -4.44 -0.64 11.48
N LYS A 65 -3.56 -0.68 12.48
CA LYS A 65 -3.92 -0.36 13.87
C LYS A 65 -4.40 1.08 14.04
N LEU A 66 -3.99 2.02 13.17
CA LEU A 66 -4.56 3.39 13.15
C LEU A 66 -6.06 3.40 12.83
N PHE A 67 -6.57 2.37 12.15
CA PHE A 67 -7.98 2.24 11.79
C PHE A 67 -8.82 1.48 12.84
N GLU A 68 -8.20 0.96 13.90
CA GLU A 68 -8.90 0.17 14.92
C GLU A 68 -10.05 0.95 15.56
N GLY A 69 -9.81 2.22 15.91
CA GLY A 69 -10.81 3.08 16.53
C GLY A 69 -11.99 3.48 15.62
N VAL A 70 -11.88 3.21 14.32
CA VAL A 70 -12.92 3.56 13.32
C VAL A 70 -13.49 2.32 12.61
N GLY A 71 -13.14 1.12 13.07
CA GLY A 71 -13.73 -0.12 12.56
C GLY A 71 -13.28 -0.52 11.16
N TYR A 72 -12.04 -0.19 10.78
CA TYR A 72 -11.41 -0.65 9.53
C TYR A 72 -12.20 -0.32 8.24
N PRO A 73 -12.54 0.94 7.96
CA PRO A 73 -13.40 1.30 6.83
C PRO A 73 -12.85 0.79 5.49
N VAL A 74 -13.60 -0.12 4.84
CA VAL A 74 -13.25 -0.79 3.57
C VAL A 74 -12.69 0.19 2.54
N TYR A 75 -13.39 1.30 2.32
CA TYR A 75 -13.00 2.32 1.36
C TYR A 75 -11.61 2.90 1.65
N ALA A 76 -11.31 3.20 2.92
CA ALA A 76 -10.03 3.81 3.30
C ALA A 76 -8.87 2.82 3.13
N LEU A 77 -9.09 1.55 3.47
CA LEU A 77 -8.08 0.49 3.30
C LEU A 77 -7.78 0.24 1.82
N HIS A 78 -8.82 0.17 0.98
CA HIS A 78 -8.63 0.03 -0.46
C HIS A 78 -8.00 1.28 -1.08
N ALA A 79 -8.38 2.48 -0.64
CA ALA A 79 -7.78 3.72 -1.08
C ALA A 79 -6.28 3.78 -0.75
N LEU A 80 -5.90 3.35 0.46
CA LEU A 80 -4.51 3.23 0.87
C LEU A 80 -3.75 2.24 -0.04
N ASN A 81 -4.32 1.07 -0.33
CA ASN A 81 -3.69 0.10 -1.22
C ASN A 81 -3.49 0.65 -2.64
N VAL A 82 -4.54 1.24 -3.24
CA VAL A 82 -4.46 1.86 -4.58
C VAL A 82 -3.41 2.98 -4.60
N PHE A 83 -3.36 3.81 -3.56
CA PHE A 83 -2.34 4.85 -3.43
C PHE A 83 -0.92 4.27 -3.35
N CYS A 84 -0.69 3.28 -2.49
CA CYS A 84 0.60 2.61 -2.35
C CYS A 84 1.06 1.97 -3.67
N PHE A 85 0.17 1.32 -4.42
CA PHE A 85 0.47 0.79 -5.75
C PHE A 85 0.87 1.89 -6.73
N GLY A 86 0.18 3.03 -6.71
CA GLY A 86 0.50 4.17 -7.56
C GLY A 86 1.87 4.76 -7.24
N VAL A 87 2.17 4.95 -5.95
CA VAL A 87 3.49 5.39 -5.47
C VAL A 87 4.57 4.39 -5.89
N ALA A 88 4.35 3.09 -5.70
CA ALA A 88 5.29 2.06 -6.13
C ALA A 88 5.58 2.14 -7.63
N GLY A 89 4.56 2.32 -8.47
CA GLY A 89 4.73 2.52 -9.91
C GLY A 89 5.54 3.77 -10.26
N VAL A 90 5.32 4.88 -9.56
CA VAL A 90 6.12 6.11 -9.73
C VAL A 90 7.58 5.88 -9.35
N LEU A 91 7.84 5.23 -8.21
CA LEU A 91 9.19 4.93 -7.74
C LEU A 91 9.94 4.01 -8.70
N VAL A 92 9.29 2.94 -9.18
CA VAL A 92 9.85 2.04 -10.20
C VAL A 92 10.21 2.83 -11.45
N ALA A 93 9.34 3.70 -11.94
CA ALA A 93 9.63 4.54 -13.11
C ALA A 93 10.85 5.47 -12.90
N GLN A 94 11.05 6.01 -11.69
CA GLN A 94 12.24 6.81 -11.38
C GLN A 94 13.51 5.95 -11.37
N ILE A 95 13.45 4.81 -10.68
CA ILE A 95 14.56 3.87 -10.60
C ILE A 95 14.97 3.41 -12.01
N THR A 96 14.00 3.00 -12.82
CA THR A 96 14.23 2.60 -14.22
C THR A 96 14.88 3.72 -15.03
N ARG A 97 14.40 4.97 -14.89
CA ARG A 97 15.02 6.12 -15.56
C ARG A 97 16.46 6.34 -15.14
N GLN A 98 16.74 6.25 -13.84
CA GLN A 98 18.10 6.38 -13.30
C GLN A 98 19.02 5.29 -13.87
N PHE A 99 18.57 4.03 -13.85
CA PHE A 99 19.34 2.92 -14.42
C PHE A 99 19.63 3.11 -15.91
N TYR A 100 18.65 3.52 -16.72
CA TYR A 100 18.88 3.80 -18.14
C TYR A 100 19.80 5.01 -18.38
N GLY A 101 19.72 6.04 -17.54
CA GLY A 101 20.65 7.17 -17.59
C GLY A 101 22.10 6.73 -17.39
N VAL A 102 22.34 5.92 -16.34
CA VAL A 102 23.66 5.35 -16.02
C VAL A 102 24.17 4.44 -17.14
N LEU A 103 23.33 3.58 -17.71
CA LEU A 103 23.73 2.68 -18.81
C LEU A 103 24.01 3.42 -20.12
N ALA A 104 23.39 4.58 -20.34
CA ALA A 104 23.61 5.41 -21.52
C ALA A 104 24.88 6.28 -21.44
N GLY A 105 25.66 6.20 -20.36
CA GLY A 105 26.90 6.95 -20.19
C GLY A 105 26.71 8.43 -19.84
N LEU A 106 25.54 8.80 -19.27
CA LEU A 106 25.31 10.08 -18.59
C LEU A 106 25.62 9.96 -17.11
#